data_AF-A0A1G8LMX5-F1
#
_entry.id   AF-A0A1G8LMX5-F1
#
_cell.length_a   1.000
_cell.length_b   1.000
_cell.length_c   1.000
_cell.angle_alpha   90.00
_cell.angle_beta   90.00
_cell.angle_gamma   90.00
#
_symmetry.space_group_name_H-M   'P 1'
#
loop_
_entity.id
_entity.type
_entity.pdbx_description
1 polymer ?
#
loop_
_entity_poly.entity_id
_entity_poly.type
_entity_poly.pdbx_seq_one_letter_code
_entity_poly.pdbx_strand_id
1 'polypeptide(L)'
;MIVKQVLPSLAAGYRHTAGLKADGTVMAAGDNKYGQCNVDDWSGIVAVAAGNAHTGNAHTIGLRADGTVAAAGWNKHGQCEVSGWRDIVAVAAGWRRTIGLKADGTAVAAGRNQDGECEVGGWRNIVAAAAGDWHSAGLRSDGRVIAAGNNRYGQCGVSGWRSIVAVAAGYLHTAALEAVGTVVAAGRNKERQCEVSSWRGITAIAAGSHHTVGLKADGTVTATGWNKYGECEVSGWRDIVAVAAGCTHTVGLKSDGTVVAAGSNEYGQCGVSGWYDIRLPFIG
;
A
#
# COMPACT_ATOMS: atom_id res chain seq x y z
N MET A 1 4.34 -19.67 14.16
CA MET A 1 4.44 -18.24 14.51
C MET A 1 3.32 -17.52 13.78
N ILE A 2 2.37 -16.92 14.51
CA ILE A 2 1.27 -16.17 13.89
C ILE A 2 1.91 -14.92 13.29
N VAL A 3 1.83 -14.74 11.96
CA VAL A 3 2.22 -13.48 11.32
C VAL A 3 1.19 -12.45 11.76
N LYS A 4 1.55 -11.59 12.73
CA LYS A 4 0.71 -10.47 13.12
C LYS A 4 0.75 -9.45 12.00
N GLN A 5 -0.45 -9.02 11.59
CA GLN A 5 -0.61 -8.05 10.53
C GLN A 5 -0.17 -6.67 11.00
N VAL A 6 0.80 -6.07 10.32
CA VAL A 6 1.18 -4.67 10.55
C VAL A 6 0.17 -3.78 9.82
N LEU A 7 -0.57 -2.98 10.59
CA LEU A 7 -1.53 -2.01 10.05
C LEU A 7 -0.80 -0.75 9.55
N PRO A 8 -1.01 -0.32 8.29
CA PRO A 8 -0.28 0.83 7.76
C PRO A 8 -0.70 2.14 8.42
N SER A 9 0.29 2.89 8.93
CA SER A 9 0.12 4.27 9.39
C SER A 9 0.49 5.33 8.35
N LEU A 10 1.14 4.92 7.25
CA LEU A 10 1.41 5.74 6.08
C LEU A 10 0.81 5.08 4.84
N ALA A 11 0.23 5.89 3.97
CA ALA A 11 -0.20 5.47 2.66
C ALA A 11 0.12 6.55 1.62
N ALA A 12 0.59 6.12 0.46
CA ALA A 12 0.91 6.99 -0.68
C ALA A 12 0.08 6.54 -1.89
N GLY A 13 -0.73 7.44 -2.43
CA GLY A 13 -1.62 7.16 -3.55
C GLY A 13 -1.10 7.77 -4.86
N TYR A 14 -2.03 8.09 -5.77
CA TYR A 14 -1.66 8.70 -7.06
C TYR A 14 -0.86 10.01 -6.91
N ARG A 15 -1.46 10.99 -6.24
CA ARG A 15 -0.96 12.37 -6.07
C ARG A 15 -1.25 12.90 -4.67
N HIS A 16 -1.35 12.01 -3.69
CA HIS A 16 -1.57 12.38 -2.30
C HIS A 16 -0.95 11.34 -1.37
N THR A 17 -0.68 11.78 -0.14
CA THR A 17 -0.19 10.99 0.98
C THR A 17 -1.20 11.11 2.11
N ALA A 18 -1.43 10.02 2.85
CA ALA A 18 -2.20 9.99 4.09
C ALA A 18 -1.33 9.45 5.23
N GLY A 19 -1.45 10.05 6.42
CA GLY A 19 -0.73 9.67 7.62
C GLY A 19 -1.67 9.55 8.82
N LEU A 20 -1.62 8.42 9.52
CA LEU A 20 -2.38 8.15 10.74
C LEU A 20 -1.59 8.65 11.96
N LYS A 21 -2.19 9.55 12.73
CA LYS A 21 -1.63 9.99 14.01
C LYS A 21 -1.85 8.98 15.13
N ALA A 22 -1.05 9.10 16.18
CA ALA A 22 -1.16 8.26 17.38
C ALA A 22 -2.53 8.37 18.09
N ASP A 23 -3.20 9.51 17.97
CA ASP A 23 -4.53 9.78 18.55
C ASP A 23 -5.71 9.19 17.73
N GLY A 24 -5.42 8.56 16.59
CA GLY A 24 -6.44 7.99 15.70
C GLY A 24 -7.07 8.96 14.71
N THR A 25 -6.55 10.18 14.58
CA THR A 25 -6.89 11.13 13.51
C THR A 25 -5.98 10.95 12.29
N VAL A 26 -6.35 11.51 11.14
CA VAL A 26 -5.60 11.34 9.88
C VAL A 26 -5.24 12.69 9.29
N MET A 27 -4.00 12.79 8.79
CA MET A 27 -3.53 13.90 7.97
C MET A 27 -3.48 13.47 6.51
N ALA A 28 -3.73 14.40 5.59
CA ALA A 28 -3.52 14.18 4.17
C ALA A 28 -2.85 15.38 3.51
N ALA A 29 -2.02 15.13 2.49
CA ALA A 29 -1.35 16.15 1.70
C ALA A 29 -1.36 15.74 0.22
N GLY A 30 -1.51 16.71 -0.68
CA GLY A 30 -1.48 16.48 -2.13
C GLY A 30 -2.72 17.00 -2.86
N ASP A 31 -2.95 16.44 -4.06
CA ASP A 31 -4.12 16.74 -4.86
C ASP A 31 -5.40 16.43 -4.06
N ASN A 32 -6.33 17.37 -4.07
CA ASN A 32 -7.65 17.22 -3.44
C ASN A 32 -8.81 17.51 -4.40
N LYS A 33 -8.59 17.45 -5.72
CA LYS A 33 -9.61 17.76 -6.73
C LYS A 33 -10.94 17.01 -6.55
N TYR A 34 -10.91 15.80 -5.98
CA TYR A 34 -12.10 14.97 -5.76
C TYR A 34 -12.37 14.68 -4.28
N GLY A 35 -11.74 15.41 -3.36
CA GLY A 35 -11.94 15.21 -1.92
C GLY A 35 -11.14 14.05 -1.32
N GLN A 36 -10.13 13.51 -2.01
CA GLN A 36 -9.31 12.40 -1.50
C GLN A 36 -8.49 12.77 -0.25
N CYS A 37 -8.30 14.06 0.02
CA CYS A 37 -7.68 14.55 1.26
C CYS A 37 -8.71 15.01 2.31
N ASN A 38 -10.02 14.83 2.09
CA ASN A 38 -11.05 15.24 3.05
C ASN A 38 -11.16 14.21 4.20
N VAL A 39 -10.17 14.23 5.09
CA VAL A 39 -10.02 13.30 6.22
C VAL A 39 -10.13 13.98 7.58
N ASP A 40 -10.35 15.30 7.63
CA ASP A 40 -10.29 16.11 8.84
C ASP A 40 -11.31 15.68 9.92
N ASP A 41 -12.47 15.15 9.50
CA ASP A 41 -13.51 14.67 10.40
C ASP A 41 -13.33 13.20 10.83
N TRP A 42 -12.24 12.55 10.40
CA TRP A 42 -12.00 11.14 10.71
C TRP A 42 -11.38 10.98 12.09
N SER A 43 -11.94 10.05 12.87
CA SER A 43 -11.46 9.68 14.20
C SER A 43 -11.60 8.17 14.43
N GLY A 44 -10.87 7.67 15.43
CA GLY A 44 -10.85 6.25 15.76
C GLY A 44 -10.23 5.37 14.67
N ILE A 45 -9.38 5.96 13.81
CA ILE A 45 -8.71 5.26 12.71
C ILE A 45 -7.54 4.43 13.26
N VAL A 46 -7.38 3.22 12.73
CA VAL A 46 -6.30 2.29 13.09
C VAL A 46 -5.43 1.86 11.91
N ALA A 47 -5.88 2.13 10.68
CA ALA A 47 -5.09 1.95 9.46
C ALA A 47 -5.56 2.88 8.34
N VAL A 48 -4.64 3.26 7.45
CA VAL A 48 -4.93 4.05 6.25
C VAL A 48 -4.46 3.34 4.99
N ALA A 49 -5.18 3.54 3.89
CA ALA A 49 -4.77 3.12 2.56
C ALA A 49 -5.12 4.21 1.54
N ALA A 50 -4.29 4.38 0.51
CA ALA A 50 -4.46 5.41 -0.51
C ALA A 50 -4.42 4.76 -1.89
N GLY A 51 -5.44 5.02 -2.70
CA GLY A 51 -5.57 4.44 -4.03
C GLY A 51 -4.44 4.90 -4.95
N ASN A 52 -3.59 3.97 -5.37
CA ASN A 52 -2.60 4.23 -6.41
C ASN A 52 -3.28 4.31 -7.78
N ALA A 53 -2.70 5.07 -8.71
CA ALA A 53 -3.18 5.17 -10.07
C ALA A 53 -2.02 5.60 -10.97
N HIS A 54 -1.75 4.89 -12.04
CA HIS A 54 -0.83 5.35 -13.08
C HIS A 54 -1.44 6.53 -13.85
N THR A 55 -2.77 6.56 -13.98
CA THR A 55 -3.54 7.67 -14.55
C THR A 55 -4.89 7.83 -13.86
N GLY A 56 -5.44 9.04 -13.85
CA GLY A 56 -6.82 9.28 -13.41
C GLY A 56 -6.92 9.87 -12.00
N ASN A 57 -7.75 9.28 -11.15
CA ASN A 57 -8.15 9.86 -9.86
C ASN A 57 -7.98 8.84 -8.74
N ALA A 58 -7.94 9.33 -7.51
CA ALA A 58 -7.67 8.51 -6.33
C ALA A 58 -8.71 8.70 -5.23
N HIS A 59 -8.56 7.90 -4.18
CA HIS A 59 -9.38 7.90 -2.97
C HIS A 59 -8.50 7.48 -1.79
N THR A 60 -8.96 7.78 -0.59
CA THR A 60 -8.35 7.42 0.69
C THR A 60 -9.33 6.55 1.46
N ILE A 61 -8.82 5.53 2.15
CA ILE A 61 -9.57 4.60 2.98
C ILE A 61 -9.02 4.64 4.40
N GLY A 62 -9.91 4.72 5.38
CA GLY A 62 -9.58 4.64 6.80
C GLY A 62 -10.30 3.47 7.45
N LEU A 63 -9.55 2.57 8.08
CA LEU A 63 -10.10 1.50 8.91
C LEU A 63 -10.32 2.02 10.32
N ARG A 64 -11.53 1.87 10.88
CA ARG A 64 -11.83 2.21 12.28
C ARG A 64 -11.58 1.02 13.21
N ALA A 65 -11.32 1.32 14.48
CA ALA A 65 -11.10 0.32 15.53
C ALA A 65 -12.30 -0.62 15.74
N ASP A 66 -13.51 -0.19 15.39
CA ASP A 66 -14.75 -0.98 15.48
C ASP A 66 -14.98 -1.91 14.27
N GLY A 67 -14.03 -1.98 13.34
CA GLY A 67 -14.11 -2.81 12.14
C GLY A 67 -14.96 -2.22 11.01
N THR A 68 -15.40 -0.96 11.12
CA THR A 68 -16.03 -0.21 10.03
C THR A 68 -14.99 0.54 9.19
N VAL A 69 -15.38 1.00 7.99
CA VAL A 69 -14.48 1.64 7.04
C VAL A 69 -15.02 3.01 6.62
N ALA A 70 -14.12 4.01 6.55
CA ALA A 70 -14.34 5.33 5.98
C ALA A 70 -13.70 5.42 4.60
N ALA A 71 -14.28 6.22 3.71
CA ALA A 71 -13.70 6.51 2.40
C ALA A 71 -13.90 7.98 2.04
N ALA A 72 -12.90 8.56 1.39
CA ALA A 72 -12.93 9.92 0.85
C ALA A 72 -12.31 9.94 -0.55
N GLY A 73 -12.82 10.78 -1.43
CA GLY A 73 -12.27 10.95 -2.77
C GLY A 73 -13.18 10.49 -3.91
N TRP A 74 -12.55 10.19 -5.04
CA TRP A 74 -13.25 9.93 -6.28
C TRP A 74 -13.97 8.58 -6.28
N ASN A 75 -15.27 8.57 -6.61
CA ASN A 75 -16.13 7.39 -6.47
C ASN A 75 -16.90 6.97 -7.75
N LYS A 76 -16.45 7.33 -8.96
CA LYS A 76 -17.24 7.01 -10.19
C LYS A 76 -17.32 5.50 -10.53
N HIS A 77 -16.63 4.63 -9.80
CA HIS A 77 -16.74 3.17 -9.94
C HIS A 77 -17.20 2.47 -8.66
N GLY A 78 -17.69 3.22 -7.67
CA GLY A 78 -18.15 2.66 -6.40
C GLY A 78 -17.01 2.20 -5.48
N GLN A 79 -15.77 2.62 -5.72
CA GLN A 79 -14.62 2.24 -4.88
C GLN A 79 -14.68 2.78 -3.43
N CYS A 80 -15.53 3.78 -3.18
CA CYS A 80 -15.80 4.32 -1.85
C CYS A 80 -17.09 3.73 -1.23
N GLU A 81 -17.77 2.78 -1.88
CA GLU A 81 -18.98 2.12 -1.35
C GLU A 81 -18.65 1.08 -0.26
N VAL A 82 -18.07 1.57 0.83
CA VAL A 82 -17.57 0.77 1.97
C VAL A 82 -18.40 0.93 3.24
N SER A 83 -19.42 1.79 3.23
CA SER A 83 -20.23 2.15 4.41
C SER A 83 -20.97 0.96 5.05
N GLY A 84 -21.29 -0.06 4.25
CA GLY A 84 -21.91 -1.31 4.70
C GLY A 84 -20.94 -2.36 5.24
N TRP A 85 -19.62 -2.14 5.14
CA TRP A 85 -18.64 -3.14 5.56
C TRP A 85 -18.52 -3.21 7.09
N ARG A 86 -18.37 -4.43 7.60
CA ARG A 86 -18.24 -4.76 9.02
C ARG A 86 -17.19 -5.86 9.20
N ASP A 87 -16.68 -5.99 10.42
CA ASP A 87 -15.67 -6.98 10.82
C ASP A 87 -14.39 -6.91 9.98
N ILE A 88 -14.06 -5.72 9.46
CA ILE A 88 -12.85 -5.49 8.68
C ILE A 88 -11.67 -5.35 9.62
N VAL A 89 -10.60 -6.09 9.33
CA VAL A 89 -9.34 -6.06 10.09
C VAL A 89 -8.20 -5.44 9.30
N ALA A 90 -8.36 -5.28 7.97
CA ALA A 90 -7.38 -4.58 7.14
C ALA A 90 -7.99 -4.06 5.86
N VAL A 91 -7.34 -3.04 5.29
CA VAL A 91 -7.76 -2.37 4.06
C VAL A 91 -6.60 -2.22 3.09
N ALA A 92 -6.90 -2.30 1.80
CA ALA A 92 -5.97 -1.95 0.73
C ALA A 92 -6.72 -1.15 -0.35
N ALA A 93 -6.05 -0.16 -0.95
CA ALA A 93 -6.64 0.71 -1.95
C ALA A 93 -5.75 0.73 -3.19
N GLY A 94 -6.34 0.47 -4.35
CA GLY A 94 -5.67 0.47 -5.65
C GLY A 94 -6.38 1.37 -6.64
N TRP A 95 -6.09 1.23 -7.92
CA TRP A 95 -6.74 2.06 -8.92
C TRP A 95 -8.22 1.70 -9.03
N ARG A 96 -9.07 2.64 -8.59
CA ARG A 96 -10.55 2.53 -8.66
C ARG A 96 -11.11 1.32 -7.89
N ARG A 97 -10.42 0.86 -6.84
CA ARG A 97 -10.81 -0.29 -6.03
C ARG A 97 -10.34 -0.19 -4.60
N THR A 98 -11.16 -0.71 -3.69
CA THR A 98 -10.86 -0.96 -2.28
C THR A 98 -11.04 -2.45 -1.99
N ILE A 99 -10.16 -3.01 -1.18
CA ILE A 99 -10.26 -4.37 -0.62
C ILE A 99 -10.35 -4.24 0.89
N GLY A 100 -11.27 -4.99 1.50
CA GLY A 100 -11.37 -5.20 2.94
C GLY A 100 -11.12 -6.67 3.29
N LEU A 101 -10.25 -6.93 4.25
CA LEU A 101 -10.06 -8.26 4.83
C LEU A 101 -10.90 -8.40 6.09
N LYS A 102 -11.57 -9.54 6.23
CA LYS A 102 -12.36 -9.88 7.42
C LYS A 102 -11.56 -10.73 8.39
N ALA A 103 -11.94 -10.69 9.67
CA ALA A 103 -11.30 -11.47 10.73
C ALA A 103 -11.34 -13.00 10.48
N ASP A 104 -12.31 -13.48 9.71
CA ASP A 104 -12.46 -14.89 9.32
C ASP A 104 -11.52 -15.32 8.16
N GLY A 105 -10.65 -14.42 7.68
CA GLY A 105 -9.71 -14.67 6.59
C GLY A 105 -10.34 -14.62 5.19
N THR A 106 -11.58 -14.14 5.06
CA THR A 106 -12.22 -13.83 3.77
C THR A 106 -11.96 -12.37 3.36
N ALA A 107 -12.27 -12.04 2.10
CA ALA A 107 -12.08 -10.70 1.55
C ALA A 107 -13.34 -10.20 0.85
N VAL A 108 -13.53 -8.88 0.89
CA VAL A 108 -14.55 -8.14 0.12
C VAL A 108 -13.86 -7.06 -0.71
N ALA A 109 -14.48 -6.67 -1.82
CA ALA A 109 -13.98 -5.59 -2.66
C ALA A 109 -15.12 -4.70 -3.15
N ALA A 110 -14.81 -3.42 -3.34
CA ALA A 110 -15.68 -2.42 -3.94
C ALA A 110 -14.89 -1.68 -5.03
N GLY A 111 -15.54 -1.34 -6.13
CA GLY A 111 -14.91 -0.62 -7.24
C GLY A 111 -15.05 -1.28 -8.60
N ARG A 112 -14.16 -0.89 -9.51
CA ARG A 112 -14.06 -1.40 -10.88
C ARG A 112 -13.68 -2.89 -10.87
N ASN A 113 -14.36 -3.68 -11.71
CA ASN A 113 -14.09 -5.12 -11.90
C ASN A 113 -14.13 -5.52 -13.39
N GLN A 114 -13.52 -4.74 -14.27
CA GLN A 114 -13.59 -5.00 -15.72
C GLN A 114 -12.61 -6.09 -16.18
N ASP A 115 -11.62 -6.40 -15.35
CA ASP A 115 -10.53 -7.33 -15.61
C ASP A 115 -10.49 -8.47 -14.56
N GLY A 116 -11.51 -8.59 -13.70
CA GLY A 116 -11.60 -9.58 -12.61
C GLY A 116 -10.86 -9.18 -11.31
N GLU A 117 -10.41 -7.94 -11.21
CA GLU A 117 -9.57 -7.44 -10.12
C GLU A 117 -10.26 -7.33 -8.75
N CYS A 118 -11.60 -7.36 -8.73
CA CYS A 118 -12.44 -7.46 -7.53
C CYS A 118 -12.94 -8.89 -7.25
N GLU A 119 -12.52 -9.92 -8.01
CA GLU A 119 -12.94 -11.33 -7.80
C GLU A 119 -12.26 -11.97 -6.57
N VAL A 120 -12.41 -11.35 -5.41
CA VAL A 120 -11.81 -11.76 -4.13
C VAL A 120 -12.73 -12.63 -3.29
N GLY A 121 -14.00 -12.81 -3.67
CA GLY A 121 -15.01 -13.53 -2.88
C GLY A 121 -14.69 -15.02 -2.64
N GLY A 122 -13.85 -15.61 -3.48
CA GLY A 122 -13.34 -16.98 -3.30
C GLY A 122 -12.10 -17.09 -2.40
N TRP A 123 -11.50 -15.97 -1.99
CA TRP A 123 -10.28 -15.96 -1.19
C TRP A 123 -10.56 -16.45 0.24
N ARG A 124 -9.65 -17.25 0.78
CA ARG A 124 -9.74 -17.85 2.12
C ARG A 124 -8.37 -17.84 2.79
N ASN A 125 -8.36 -17.79 4.12
CA ASN A 125 -7.17 -17.77 4.95
C ASN A 125 -6.21 -16.61 4.61
N ILE A 126 -6.75 -15.46 4.19
CA ILE A 126 -5.97 -14.29 3.81
C ILE A 126 -5.57 -13.51 5.07
N VAL A 127 -4.28 -13.16 5.17
CA VAL A 127 -3.70 -12.42 6.30
C VAL A 127 -3.16 -11.05 5.90
N ALA A 128 -2.97 -10.80 4.60
CA ALA A 128 -2.67 -9.48 4.07
C ALA A 128 -3.13 -9.38 2.61
N ALA A 129 -3.39 -8.17 2.14
CA ALA A 129 -3.76 -7.91 0.75
C ALA A 129 -3.10 -6.62 0.26
N ALA A 130 -2.82 -6.59 -1.04
CA ALA A 130 -2.36 -5.41 -1.75
C ALA A 130 -3.22 -5.20 -3.00
N ALA A 131 -3.51 -3.94 -3.30
CA ALA A 131 -4.30 -3.56 -4.47
C ALA A 131 -3.43 -2.69 -5.38
N GLY A 132 -2.97 -3.28 -6.48
CA GLY A 132 -2.30 -2.55 -7.55
C GLY A 132 -3.31 -1.89 -8.48
N ASP A 133 -2.84 -1.37 -9.60
CA ASP A 133 -3.75 -0.69 -10.52
C ASP A 133 -4.71 -1.66 -11.21
N TRP A 134 -4.17 -2.77 -11.71
CA TRP A 134 -4.92 -3.71 -12.54
C TRP A 134 -5.11 -5.10 -11.93
N HIS A 135 -4.60 -5.31 -10.72
CA HIS A 135 -4.66 -6.61 -10.06
C HIS A 135 -4.65 -6.44 -8.54
N SER A 136 -5.11 -7.49 -7.87
CA SER A 136 -5.11 -7.63 -6.42
C SER A 136 -4.26 -8.83 -6.05
N ALA A 137 -3.49 -8.73 -4.96
CA ALA A 137 -2.72 -9.83 -4.40
C ALA A 137 -3.15 -10.10 -2.96
N GLY A 138 -3.29 -11.38 -2.61
CA GLY A 138 -3.64 -11.85 -1.27
C GLY A 138 -2.58 -12.79 -0.74
N LEU A 139 -2.03 -12.48 0.43
CA LEU A 139 -1.14 -13.36 1.19
C LEU A 139 -1.98 -14.30 2.06
N ARG A 140 -1.77 -15.60 1.88
CA ARG A 140 -2.39 -16.63 2.71
C ARG A 140 -1.56 -16.90 3.97
N SER A 141 -2.22 -17.37 5.03
CA SER A 141 -1.58 -17.75 6.30
C SER A 141 -0.55 -18.89 6.17
N ASP A 142 -0.59 -19.65 5.08
CA ASP A 142 0.39 -20.70 4.72
C ASP A 142 1.64 -20.17 3.99
N GLY A 143 1.77 -18.85 3.83
CA GLY A 143 2.90 -18.19 3.17
C GLY A 143 2.87 -18.26 1.64
N ARG A 144 1.75 -18.68 1.03
CA ARG A 144 1.51 -18.61 -0.43
C ARG A 144 0.80 -17.31 -0.79
N VAL A 145 0.93 -16.91 -2.06
CA VAL A 145 0.25 -15.73 -2.61
C VAL A 145 -0.73 -16.16 -3.70
N ILE A 146 -1.90 -15.53 -3.71
CA ILE A 146 -2.87 -15.59 -4.80
C ILE A 146 -3.08 -14.20 -5.39
N ALA A 147 -3.48 -14.13 -6.66
CA ALA A 147 -3.74 -12.87 -7.32
C ALA A 147 -4.97 -12.97 -8.23
N ALA A 148 -5.68 -11.85 -8.40
CA ALA A 148 -6.84 -11.71 -9.27
C ALA A 148 -6.73 -10.42 -10.10
N GLY A 149 -7.27 -10.42 -11.31
CA GLY A 149 -7.22 -9.27 -12.23
C GLY A 149 -6.35 -9.50 -13.46
N ASN A 150 -5.97 -8.39 -14.11
CA ASN A 150 -5.19 -8.39 -15.34
C ASN A 150 -3.84 -9.08 -15.14
N ASN A 151 -3.46 -9.95 -16.07
CA ASN A 151 -2.17 -10.65 -16.07
C ASN A 151 -1.38 -10.49 -17.38
N ARG A 152 -1.63 -9.44 -18.17
CA ARG A 152 -1.01 -9.28 -19.50
C ARG A 152 0.52 -9.19 -19.49
N TYR A 153 1.10 -8.84 -18.35
CA TYR A 153 2.56 -8.73 -18.15
C TYR A 153 3.09 -9.73 -17.13
N GLY A 154 2.29 -10.71 -16.69
CA GLY A 154 2.70 -11.69 -15.69
C GLY A 154 2.63 -11.20 -14.24
N GLN A 155 1.95 -10.08 -13.96
CA GLN A 155 1.84 -9.52 -12.61
C GLN A 155 1.07 -10.42 -11.61
N CYS A 156 0.22 -11.32 -12.10
CA CYS A 156 -0.44 -12.35 -11.29
C CYS A 156 0.36 -13.67 -11.24
N GLY A 157 1.59 -13.70 -11.78
CA GLY A 157 2.49 -14.86 -11.82
C GLY A 157 3.11 -15.22 -10.46
N VAL A 158 2.29 -15.38 -9.43
CA VAL A 158 2.70 -15.50 -8.02
C VAL A 158 2.62 -16.93 -7.46
N SER A 159 2.11 -17.89 -8.24
CA SER A 159 1.79 -19.25 -7.79
C SER A 159 3.00 -20.07 -7.30
N GLY A 160 4.21 -19.71 -7.73
CA GLY A 160 5.46 -20.33 -7.31
C GLY A 160 6.01 -19.82 -5.97
N TRP A 161 5.52 -18.69 -5.46
CA TRP A 161 6.09 -18.05 -4.28
C TRP A 161 5.72 -18.78 -2.98
N ARG A 162 6.66 -18.86 -2.05
CA ARG A 162 6.55 -19.59 -0.78
C ARG A 162 7.18 -18.77 0.33
N SER A 163 6.82 -19.07 1.58
CA SER A 163 7.38 -18.42 2.77
C SER A 163 7.27 -16.89 2.72
N ILE A 164 6.21 -16.36 2.09
CA ILE A 164 5.96 -14.94 1.98
C ILE A 164 5.37 -14.42 3.30
N VAL A 165 5.81 -13.23 3.70
CA VAL A 165 5.35 -12.52 4.91
C VAL A 165 4.74 -11.15 4.63
N ALA A 166 5.00 -10.57 3.45
CA ALA A 166 4.32 -9.35 2.99
C ALA A 166 4.18 -9.32 1.47
N VAL A 167 3.18 -8.60 0.98
CA VAL A 167 2.91 -8.40 -0.45
C VAL A 167 2.67 -6.91 -0.74
N ALA A 168 3.15 -6.45 -1.89
CA ALA A 168 2.90 -5.11 -2.42
C ALA A 168 2.58 -5.21 -3.92
N ALA A 169 1.68 -4.35 -4.40
CA ALA A 169 1.19 -4.40 -5.78
C ALA A 169 1.24 -2.99 -6.39
N GLY A 170 1.98 -2.85 -7.49
CA GLY A 170 2.10 -1.61 -8.25
C GLY A 170 1.19 -1.55 -9.46
N TYR A 171 1.60 -0.81 -10.50
CA TYR A 171 0.80 -0.66 -11.73
C TYR A 171 0.60 -2.01 -12.45
N LEU A 172 1.70 -2.64 -12.85
CA LEU A 172 1.74 -3.89 -13.62
C LEU A 172 2.82 -4.83 -13.07
N HIS A 173 3.12 -4.73 -11.78
CA HIS A 173 4.05 -5.61 -11.09
C HIS A 173 3.59 -5.89 -9.65
N THR A 174 4.03 -7.02 -9.12
CA THR A 174 3.81 -7.46 -7.74
C THR A 174 5.17 -7.72 -7.12
N ALA A 175 5.37 -7.31 -5.88
CA ALA A 175 6.53 -7.65 -5.06
C ALA A 175 6.08 -8.39 -3.80
N ALA A 176 6.91 -9.30 -3.30
CA ALA A 176 6.65 -10.04 -2.08
C ALA A 176 7.93 -10.21 -1.25
N LEU A 177 7.79 -10.05 0.06
CA LEU A 177 8.87 -10.23 1.03
C LEU A 177 8.85 -11.67 1.53
N GLU A 178 9.97 -12.36 1.39
CA GLU A 178 10.18 -13.69 1.96
C GLU A 178 10.61 -13.58 3.43
N ALA A 179 10.26 -14.57 4.24
CA ALA A 179 10.57 -14.62 5.68
C ALA A 179 12.07 -14.51 6.00
N VAL A 180 12.94 -14.84 5.04
CA VAL A 180 14.40 -14.77 5.17
C VAL A 180 14.97 -13.39 4.82
N GLY A 181 14.11 -12.39 4.55
CA GLY A 181 14.52 -11.01 4.27
C GLY A 181 14.99 -10.76 2.83
N THR A 182 14.62 -11.63 1.90
CA THR A 182 14.77 -11.47 0.44
C THR A 182 13.44 -11.04 -0.19
N VAL A 183 13.50 -10.52 -1.41
CA VAL A 183 12.30 -10.04 -2.13
C VAL A 183 12.22 -10.71 -3.50
N VAL A 184 11.01 -11.12 -3.88
CA VAL A 184 10.67 -11.61 -5.21
C VAL A 184 9.70 -10.65 -5.87
N ALA A 185 9.75 -10.54 -7.20
CA ALA A 185 8.84 -9.71 -7.97
C ALA A 185 8.45 -10.37 -9.29
N ALA A 186 7.23 -10.10 -9.76
CA ALA A 186 6.70 -10.57 -11.03
C ALA A 186 5.94 -9.45 -11.75
N GLY A 187 5.89 -9.50 -13.08
CA GLY A 187 5.20 -8.51 -13.90
C GLY A 187 6.12 -7.72 -14.82
N ARG A 188 5.64 -6.54 -15.24
CA ARG A 188 6.37 -5.61 -16.11
C ARG A 188 7.65 -5.12 -15.42
N ASN A 189 8.77 -5.23 -16.12
CA ASN A 189 10.09 -4.78 -15.63
C ASN A 189 10.81 -3.80 -16.58
N LYS A 190 10.07 -3.00 -17.37
CA LYS A 190 10.68 -2.09 -18.35
C LYS A 190 11.52 -0.98 -17.73
N GLU A 191 11.16 -0.58 -16.51
CA GLU A 191 11.84 0.47 -15.75
C GLU A 191 12.69 -0.11 -14.61
N ARG A 192 12.97 -1.42 -14.63
CA ARG A 192 13.73 -2.12 -13.56
C ARG A 192 13.02 -2.23 -12.22
N GLN A 193 11.69 -2.02 -12.18
CA GLN A 193 10.89 -2.10 -10.94
C GLN A 193 10.87 -3.48 -10.26
N CYS A 194 11.26 -4.54 -10.97
CA CYS A 194 11.39 -5.90 -10.44
C CYS A 194 12.86 -6.30 -10.16
N GLU A 195 13.84 -5.39 -10.28
CA GLU A 195 15.26 -5.67 -9.97
C GLU A 195 15.53 -5.71 -8.45
N VAL A 196 14.91 -6.67 -7.77
CA VAL A 196 14.94 -6.84 -6.31
C VAL A 196 15.79 -8.05 -5.86
N SER A 197 16.31 -8.85 -6.79
CA SER A 197 16.96 -10.13 -6.50
C SER A 197 18.25 -10.02 -5.68
N SER A 198 18.90 -8.85 -5.67
CA SER A 198 20.09 -8.57 -4.87
C SER A 198 19.77 -8.07 -3.45
N TRP A 199 18.50 -7.76 -3.15
CA TRP A 199 18.13 -7.18 -1.87
C TRP A 199 18.18 -8.21 -0.74
N ARG A 200 18.71 -7.79 0.41
CA ARG A 200 18.88 -8.63 1.61
C ARG A 200 18.57 -7.81 2.85
N GLY A 201 18.16 -8.50 3.92
CA GLY A 201 17.85 -7.86 5.20
C GLY A 201 16.62 -6.94 5.14
N ILE A 202 15.71 -7.20 4.19
CA ILE A 202 14.48 -6.42 4.02
C ILE A 202 13.46 -6.82 5.09
N THR A 203 12.80 -5.83 5.68
CA THR A 203 11.80 -6.00 6.74
C THR A 203 10.42 -5.47 6.34
N ALA A 204 10.35 -4.56 5.37
CA ALA A 204 9.10 -4.10 4.77
C ALA A 204 9.30 -3.74 3.29
N ILE A 205 8.21 -3.80 2.52
CA ILE A 205 8.20 -3.47 1.10
C ILE A 205 7.01 -2.58 0.74
N ALA A 206 7.17 -1.74 -0.28
CA ALA A 206 6.09 -0.99 -0.91
C ALA A 206 6.30 -0.96 -2.43
N ALA A 207 5.21 -0.80 -3.18
CA ALA A 207 5.25 -0.76 -4.64
C ALA A 207 4.45 0.45 -5.14
N GLY A 208 5.13 1.33 -5.88
CA GLY A 208 4.51 2.44 -6.59
C GLY A 208 4.02 2.01 -7.97
N SER A 209 3.71 2.95 -8.86
CA SER A 209 3.31 2.57 -10.22
C SER A 209 4.47 1.88 -10.97
N HIS A 210 5.66 2.46 -10.95
CA HIS A 210 6.82 1.95 -11.72
C HIS A 210 8.09 1.83 -10.88
N HIS A 211 7.97 1.72 -9.56
CA HIS A 211 9.12 1.50 -8.67
C HIS A 211 8.72 0.61 -7.48
N THR A 212 9.72 -0.07 -6.91
CA THR A 212 9.61 -0.88 -5.69
C THR A 212 10.55 -0.29 -4.65
N VAL A 213 10.11 -0.30 -3.38
CA VAL A 213 10.85 0.22 -2.22
C VAL A 213 10.99 -0.89 -1.20
N GLY A 214 12.18 -1.02 -0.61
CA GLY A 214 12.49 -1.96 0.46
C GLY A 214 13.10 -1.24 1.66
N LEU A 215 12.52 -1.47 2.84
CA LEU A 215 13.08 -1.05 4.12
C LEU A 215 14.00 -2.15 4.66
N LYS A 216 15.20 -1.80 5.09
CA LYS A 216 16.14 -2.71 5.75
C LYS A 216 16.00 -2.66 7.27
N ALA A 217 16.43 -3.73 7.93
CA ALA A 217 16.45 -3.83 9.40
C ALA A 217 17.30 -2.76 10.11
N ASP A 218 18.27 -2.16 9.42
CA ASP A 218 19.12 -1.09 9.94
C ASP A 218 18.50 0.32 9.82
N GLY A 219 17.24 0.41 9.38
CA GLY A 219 16.52 1.68 9.19
C GLY A 219 16.89 2.43 7.92
N THR A 220 17.70 1.85 7.02
CA THR A 220 17.97 2.39 5.69
C THR A 220 16.98 1.87 4.64
N VAL A 221 16.86 2.59 3.52
CA VAL A 221 15.90 2.26 2.46
C VAL A 221 16.62 2.07 1.13
N THR A 222 16.13 1.12 0.33
CA THR A 222 16.54 0.92 -1.06
C THR A 222 15.33 1.02 -1.98
N ALA A 223 15.52 1.47 -3.22
CA ALA A 223 14.47 1.52 -4.22
C ALA A 223 15.03 1.16 -5.60
N THR A 224 14.17 0.61 -6.46
CA THR A 224 14.49 0.33 -7.87
C THR A 224 13.28 0.64 -8.73
N GLY A 225 13.50 1.06 -9.97
CA GLY A 225 12.42 1.41 -10.87
C GLY A 225 12.66 2.69 -11.64
N TRP A 226 11.55 3.22 -12.16
CA TRP A 226 11.48 4.55 -12.72
C TRP A 226 11.87 5.60 -11.67
N ASN A 227 12.73 6.55 -12.06
CA ASN A 227 13.25 7.58 -11.16
C ASN A 227 13.28 8.98 -11.80
N LYS A 228 12.40 9.26 -12.77
CA LYS A 228 12.41 10.56 -13.47
C LYS A 228 12.11 11.73 -12.53
N TYR A 229 11.36 11.50 -11.46
CA TYR A 229 10.99 12.54 -10.50
C TYR A 229 11.76 12.42 -9.18
N GLY A 230 12.71 11.50 -9.08
CA GLY A 230 13.46 11.23 -7.87
C GLY A 230 12.74 10.32 -6.86
N GLU A 231 11.72 9.55 -7.28
CA GLU A 231 10.99 8.65 -6.36
C GLU A 231 11.84 7.52 -5.75
N CYS A 232 13.00 7.23 -6.34
CA CYS A 232 13.99 6.29 -5.81
C CYS A 232 15.14 6.97 -5.05
N GLU A 233 15.12 8.30 -4.86
CA GLU A 233 16.16 9.05 -4.13
C GLU A 233 16.02 8.90 -2.61
N VAL A 234 16.21 7.67 -2.13
CA VAL A 234 16.02 7.27 -0.72
C VAL A 234 17.32 6.92 0.00
N SER A 235 18.47 6.97 -0.68
CA SER A 235 19.78 6.52 -0.18
C SER A 235 20.27 7.30 1.06
N GLY A 236 19.83 8.55 1.22
CA GLY A 236 20.13 9.39 2.38
C GLY A 236 19.23 9.15 3.59
N TRP A 237 18.17 8.34 3.47
CA TRP A 237 17.21 8.15 4.57
C TRP A 237 17.79 7.26 5.66
N ARG A 238 17.48 7.62 6.92
CA ARG A 238 17.93 6.94 8.13
C ARG A 238 16.77 6.87 9.12
N ASP A 239 16.88 5.93 10.06
CA ASP A 239 15.94 5.74 11.16
C ASP A 239 14.49 5.48 10.68
N ILE A 240 14.34 4.92 9.48
CA ILE A 240 13.04 4.62 8.88
C ILE A 240 12.46 3.35 9.51
N VAL A 241 11.17 3.39 9.85
CA VAL A 241 10.44 2.26 10.44
C VAL A 241 9.25 1.81 9.58
N ALA A 242 8.80 2.62 8.63
CA ALA A 242 7.81 2.23 7.64
C ALA A 242 8.02 2.99 6.32
N VAL A 243 7.59 2.37 5.21
CA VAL A 243 7.64 2.94 3.87
C VAL A 243 6.30 2.78 3.16
N ALA A 244 5.93 3.76 2.33
CA ALA A 244 4.84 3.64 1.39
C ALA A 244 5.23 4.27 0.04
N ALA A 245 4.66 3.75 -1.05
CA ALA A 245 5.01 4.13 -2.41
C ALA A 245 3.75 4.46 -3.21
N GLY A 246 3.67 5.71 -3.67
CA GLY A 246 2.60 6.21 -4.51
C GLY A 246 2.93 6.05 -5.99
N CYS A 247 2.21 6.76 -6.87
CA CYS A 247 2.44 6.63 -8.31
C CYS A 247 3.86 7.05 -8.72
N THR A 248 4.28 8.22 -8.26
CA THR A 248 5.55 8.88 -8.60
C THR A 248 6.26 9.49 -7.39
N HIS A 249 5.98 8.98 -6.18
CA HIS A 249 6.64 9.41 -4.95
C HIS A 249 6.72 8.27 -3.93
N THR A 250 7.68 8.40 -3.02
CA THR A 250 7.92 7.49 -1.89
C THR A 250 7.86 8.31 -0.61
N VAL A 251 7.30 7.72 0.45
CA VAL A 251 7.28 8.30 1.80
C VAL A 251 7.86 7.33 2.82
N GLY A 252 8.58 7.87 3.80
CA GLY A 252 9.20 7.13 4.89
C GLY A 252 8.82 7.71 6.25
N LEU A 253 8.36 6.86 7.16
CA LEU A 253 8.14 7.19 8.56
C LEU A 253 9.43 6.97 9.33
N LYS A 254 9.90 8.00 10.04
CA LYS A 254 11.02 7.89 10.96
C LYS A 254 10.58 7.38 12.33
N SER A 255 11.51 6.81 13.07
CA SER A 255 11.31 6.29 14.43
C SER A 255 10.91 7.37 15.44
N ASP A 256 11.16 8.64 15.15
CA ASP A 256 10.75 9.81 15.94
C ASP A 256 9.30 10.29 15.64
N GLY A 257 8.58 9.61 14.74
CA GLY A 257 7.22 9.96 14.35
C GLY A 257 7.12 11.05 13.27
N THR A 258 8.24 11.54 12.74
CA THR A 258 8.27 12.47 11.60
C THR A 258 8.31 11.75 10.25
N VAL A 259 8.04 12.46 9.15
CA VAL A 259 7.92 11.85 7.81
C VAL A 259 8.85 12.55 6.80
N VAL A 260 9.47 11.74 5.94
CA VAL A 260 10.22 12.20 4.76
C VAL A 260 9.57 11.71 3.47
N ALA A 261 9.81 12.42 2.38
CA ALA A 261 9.29 12.07 1.06
C ALA A 261 10.32 12.36 -0.04
N ALA A 262 10.25 11.60 -1.13
CA ALA A 262 11.03 11.78 -2.34
C ALA A 262 10.15 11.52 -3.57
N GLY A 263 10.44 12.18 -4.69
CA GLY A 263 9.67 12.05 -5.93
C GLY A 263 8.92 13.32 -6.32
N SER A 264 7.91 13.14 -7.18
CA SER A 264 7.08 14.23 -7.69
C SER A 264 6.36 14.96 -6.56
N ASN A 265 6.35 16.29 -6.61
CA ASN A 265 5.63 17.15 -5.68
C ASN A 265 4.75 18.20 -6.38
N GLU A 266 4.40 17.98 -7.66
CA GLU A 266 3.62 18.94 -8.46
C GLU A 266 2.25 19.28 -7.85
N TYR A 267 1.72 18.40 -7.00
CA TYR A 267 0.42 18.57 -6.33
C TYR A 267 0.55 18.70 -4.81
N GLY A 268 1.77 18.80 -4.26
CA GLY A 268 2.00 18.86 -2.81
C GLY A 268 2.00 17.51 -2.11
N GLN A 269 2.05 16.38 -2.83
CA GLN A 269 2.00 15.03 -2.24
C GLN A 269 3.20 14.67 -1.36
N CYS A 270 4.33 15.37 -1.52
CA CYS A 270 5.51 15.29 -0.66
C CYS A 270 5.50 16.37 0.45
N GLY A 271 4.40 17.11 0.62
CA GLY A 271 4.20 18.15 1.64
C GLY A 271 4.04 17.62 3.06
N VAL A 272 4.96 16.75 3.51
CA VAL A 272 4.90 16.00 4.77
C VAL A 272 5.90 16.48 5.82
N SER A 273 6.74 17.47 5.50
CA SER A 273 7.83 17.95 6.38
C SER A 273 7.36 18.49 7.74
N GLY A 274 6.11 18.95 7.84
CA GLY A 274 5.50 19.41 9.09
C GLY A 274 4.71 18.32 9.83
N TRP A 275 4.75 17.07 9.38
CA TRP A 275 4.04 15.97 10.02
C TRP A 275 4.85 15.42 11.19
N TYR A 276 4.19 15.24 12.32
CA TYR A 276 4.73 14.69 13.56
C TYR A 276 3.66 13.83 14.24
N ASP A 277 4.07 13.03 15.23
CA ASP A 277 3.21 12.07 15.95
C ASP A 277 2.49 11.07 15.03
N ILE A 278 3.07 10.76 13.87
CA ILE A 278 2.58 9.68 13.03
C ILE A 278 2.79 8.36 13.79
N ARG A 279 1.72 7.56 13.86
CA ARG A 279 1.68 6.32 14.62
C ARG A 279 2.77 5.37 14.14
N LEU A 280 3.64 4.94 15.05
CA LEU A 280 4.66 3.94 14.74
C LEU A 280 4.03 2.56 14.52
N PRO A 281 4.62 1.71 13.66
CA PRO A 281 4.17 0.33 13.50
C PRO A 281 4.27 -0.42 14.83
N PHE A 282 3.19 -1.06 15.26
CA PHE A 282 3.22 -1.89 16.46
C PHE A 282 3.99 -3.19 16.17
N ILE A 283 5.18 -3.32 16.73
CA ILE A 283 5.94 -4.57 16.77
C ILE A 283 5.63 -5.21 18.13
N GLY A 284 4.60 -6.04 18.20
CA GLY A 284 4.24 -6.77 19.42
C GLY A 284 3.74 -8.15 19.07
#